data_AF-A0A8C0CCG1-F1
#
_entry.id   AF-A0A8C0CCG1-F1
#
_cell.length_a   1.000
_cell.length_b   1.000
_cell.length_c   1.000
_cell.angle_alpha   90.00
_cell.angle_beta   90.00
_cell.angle_gamma   90.00
#
_symmetry.space_group_name_H-M   'P 1'
#
loop_
_entity.id
_entity.type
_entity.pdbx_description
1 polymer ?
#
loop_
_entity_poly.entity_id
_entity_poly.type
_entity_poly.pdbx_seq_one_letter_code
_entity_poly.pdbx_strand_id
1 'polypeptide(L)'
;MILANAFCLFFFLGEEFYEASPYEPVTARLSDIFRLASIFSGTGADPAVSAKSNHCLDAAKACNLNDNCKKLRSSYISICNREISPTERCNRRKCHKALRQFFDRVPSEYTYRMLFCSCQDQACAERRRQTILPSCSYEDKEKPNCLDLRSLCRTDHLCRSRLADFHANCRASYRTLTGCPTDNYQACLGSYAGMIGFDITPNYVDSSPTGIVVSPWCSCRGSGNMEEECEKFLRDFTENPCLRNAIQAFGNGTDVNLSPKNPSFQATQAPRVEKTPSLPDDLSDSTSLGTNVITTCTSVQEQGLKANNSKELSMCFTELTTNIIPGSKRVVKPNSGPRRARPSAALTAVSFLMLKLAL
;
A
#
# COMPACT_ATOMS: atom_id res chain seq x y z
N MET A 1 -22.46 -1.82 -0.33
CA MET A 1 -23.28 -2.53 0.68
C MET A 1 -22.61 -3.77 1.27
N ILE A 2 -21.59 -4.38 0.66
CA ILE A 2 -20.95 -5.60 1.20
C ILE A 2 -19.93 -5.31 2.32
N LEU A 3 -19.28 -4.13 2.34
CA LEU A 3 -18.31 -3.74 3.37
C LEU A 3 -18.93 -3.41 4.75
N ALA A 4 -20.22 -3.07 4.79
CA ALA A 4 -20.88 -2.69 6.05
C ALA A 4 -21.26 -3.91 6.91
N ASN A 5 -21.46 -5.08 6.29
CA ASN A 5 -21.96 -6.26 6.99
C ASN A 5 -20.88 -7.05 7.74
N ALA A 6 -19.61 -6.92 7.37
CA ALA A 6 -18.51 -7.56 8.11
C ALA A 6 -18.25 -6.89 9.48
N PHE A 7 -18.61 -5.61 9.63
CA PHE A 7 -18.40 -4.83 10.86
C PHE A 7 -19.37 -5.20 12.00
N CYS A 8 -20.55 -5.77 11.70
CA CYS A 8 -21.58 -5.99 12.70
C CYS A 8 -21.37 -7.28 13.53
N LEU A 9 -20.58 -8.24 13.02
CA LEU A 9 -20.39 -9.55 13.66
C LEU A 9 -19.20 -9.63 14.64
N PHE A 10 -18.26 -8.67 14.61
CA PHE A 10 -17.04 -8.70 15.43
C PHE A 10 -17.10 -7.89 16.74
N PHE A 11 -18.21 -7.18 17.01
CA PHE A 11 -18.32 -6.20 18.10
C PHE A 11 -18.43 -6.80 19.53
N PHE A 12 -18.27 -8.12 19.73
CA PHE A 12 -18.57 -8.77 21.02
C PHE A 12 -17.40 -9.46 21.73
N LEU A 13 -16.15 -9.39 21.25
CA LEU A 13 -15.01 -9.97 21.98
C LEU A 13 -13.88 -8.95 22.11
N GLY A 14 -13.68 -8.46 23.33
CA GLY A 14 -12.72 -7.41 23.66
C GLY A 14 -11.26 -7.83 23.53
N GLU A 15 -10.52 -7.09 22.70
CA GLU A 15 -9.23 -6.46 23.01
C GLU A 15 -9.17 -5.15 22.20
N GLU A 16 -9.37 -3.98 22.81
CA GLU A 16 -9.43 -2.67 22.11
C GLU A 16 -8.07 -2.18 21.57
N PHE A 17 -6.98 -2.90 21.83
CA PHE A 17 -5.63 -2.49 21.45
C PHE A 17 -5.31 -2.82 19.98
N TYR A 18 -5.67 -4.02 19.52
CA TYR A 18 -5.46 -4.47 18.14
C TYR A 18 -6.80 -4.73 17.45
N GLU A 19 -7.08 -3.98 16.38
CA GLU A 19 -8.28 -4.19 15.58
C GLU A 19 -8.02 -5.32 14.56
N ALA A 20 -9.04 -6.15 14.31
CA ALA A 20 -8.93 -7.22 13.32
C ALA A 20 -8.70 -6.63 11.91
N SER A 21 -7.69 -7.14 11.19
CA SER A 21 -7.47 -6.74 9.79
C SER A 21 -8.65 -7.24 8.94
N PRO A 22 -9.41 -6.35 8.28
CA PRO A 22 -10.52 -6.72 7.42
C PRO A 22 -10.06 -7.27 6.06
N TYR A 23 -8.76 -7.19 5.77
CA TYR A 23 -8.16 -7.63 4.51
C TYR A 23 -7.23 -8.82 4.69
N GLU A 24 -7.52 -9.74 5.61
CA GLU A 24 -6.75 -10.98 5.70
C GLU A 24 -6.75 -11.66 4.31
N PRO A 25 -5.66 -11.58 3.54
CA PRO A 25 -5.72 -11.97 2.15
C PRO A 25 -5.32 -13.43 2.12
N VAL A 26 -6.30 -14.30 2.36
CA VAL A 26 -6.10 -15.77 2.33
C VAL A 26 -5.48 -16.20 0.99
N THR A 27 -5.65 -15.40 -0.07
CA THR A 27 -5.05 -15.59 -1.40
C THR A 27 -3.73 -14.85 -1.66
N ALA A 28 -3.37 -13.79 -0.91
CA ALA A 28 -2.05 -13.13 -1.07
C ALA A 28 -0.91 -13.92 -0.45
N ARG A 29 -1.24 -14.89 0.42
CA ARG A 29 -0.27 -15.86 0.97
C ARG A 29 0.53 -16.56 -0.13
N LEU A 30 -0.09 -16.85 -1.28
CA LEU A 30 0.63 -17.41 -2.43
C LEU A 30 1.37 -16.34 -3.25
N SER A 31 0.80 -15.14 -3.43
CA SER A 31 1.48 -14.07 -4.18
C SER A 31 2.74 -13.57 -3.47
N ASP A 32 2.75 -13.55 -2.14
CA ASP A 32 3.92 -13.14 -1.35
C ASP A 32 5.04 -14.18 -1.42
N ILE A 33 4.69 -15.47 -1.48
CA ILE A 33 5.63 -16.57 -1.76
C ILE A 33 6.22 -16.43 -3.17
N PHE A 34 5.40 -16.14 -4.19
CA PHE A 34 5.89 -15.98 -5.57
C PHE A 34 6.70 -14.69 -5.79
N ARG A 35 6.46 -13.63 -5.00
CA ARG A 35 7.27 -12.40 -5.02
C ARG A 35 8.71 -12.62 -4.54
N LEU A 36 8.97 -13.65 -3.71
CA LEU A 36 10.33 -14.03 -3.32
C LEU A 36 11.18 -14.49 -4.52
N ALA A 37 10.56 -15.10 -5.54
CA ALA A 37 11.27 -15.59 -6.71
C ALA A 37 11.67 -14.49 -7.71
N SER A 38 10.98 -13.34 -7.70
CA SER A 38 11.25 -12.23 -8.63
C SER A 38 12.49 -11.40 -8.28
N ILE A 39 13.12 -11.64 -7.13
CA ILE A 39 14.24 -10.85 -6.62
C ILE A 39 15.56 -11.17 -7.33
N PHE A 40 15.67 -12.29 -8.05
CA PHE A 40 16.92 -12.74 -8.68
C PHE A 40 17.10 -12.45 -10.18
N SER A 41 16.16 -11.80 -10.88
CA SER A 41 16.39 -11.41 -12.29
C SER A 41 17.08 -10.05 -12.48
N GLY A 42 17.60 -9.44 -11.41
CA GLY A 42 18.30 -8.17 -11.46
C GLY A 42 19.81 -8.31 -11.23
N THR A 43 20.55 -8.63 -12.29
CA THR A 43 22.01 -8.58 -12.45
C THR A 43 22.84 -9.48 -11.54
N GLY A 44 23.40 -10.55 -12.12
CA GLY A 44 24.57 -11.22 -11.56
C GLY A 44 25.72 -10.22 -11.46
N ALA A 45 26.14 -9.90 -10.24
CA ALA A 45 27.24 -9.00 -9.97
C ALA A 45 28.29 -9.74 -9.14
N ASP A 46 29.53 -9.69 -9.61
CA ASP A 46 30.70 -10.27 -8.96
C ASP A 46 30.87 -9.72 -7.52
N PRO A 47 31.24 -10.56 -6.53
CA PRO A 47 31.34 -10.18 -5.11
C PRO A 47 32.33 -9.02 -4.82
N ALA A 48 33.27 -8.76 -5.74
CA ALA A 48 34.33 -7.78 -5.55
C ALA A 48 33.91 -6.31 -5.81
N VAL A 49 32.79 -6.08 -6.53
CA VAL A 49 32.31 -4.71 -6.83
C VAL A 49 31.34 -4.19 -5.75
N SER A 50 30.81 -5.07 -4.91
CA SER A 50 29.81 -4.74 -3.88
C SER A 50 30.35 -3.89 -2.72
N ALA A 51 31.67 -3.82 -2.52
CA ALA A 51 32.27 -3.12 -1.39
C ALA A 51 32.26 -1.58 -1.52
N LYS A 52 31.89 -1.02 -2.67
CA LYS A 52 31.81 0.44 -2.92
C LYS A 52 30.44 0.91 -3.42
N SER A 53 29.47 0.01 -3.56
CA SER A 53 28.17 0.34 -4.15
C SER A 53 27.13 0.75 -3.09
N ASN A 54 26.56 1.93 -3.25
CA ASN A 54 25.44 2.40 -2.42
C ASN A 54 24.14 1.75 -2.92
N HIS A 55 23.64 0.74 -2.19
CA HIS A 55 22.45 -0.03 -2.58
C HIS A 55 21.21 0.84 -2.82
N CYS A 56 21.01 1.90 -2.04
CA CYS A 56 19.91 2.84 -2.23
C CYS A 56 20.04 3.66 -3.53
N LEU A 57 21.27 4.02 -3.91
CA LEU A 57 21.53 4.68 -5.19
C LEU A 57 21.24 3.74 -6.36
N ASP A 58 21.65 2.48 -6.26
CA ASP A 58 21.40 1.50 -7.33
C ASP A 58 19.92 1.15 -7.45
N ALA A 59 19.19 1.07 -6.33
CA ALA A 59 17.73 0.99 -6.33
C ALA A 59 17.08 2.19 -7.05
N ALA A 60 17.58 3.40 -6.76
CA ALA A 60 17.11 4.61 -7.42
C ALA A 60 17.40 4.60 -8.93
N LYS A 61 18.57 4.10 -9.36
CA LYS A 61 18.88 3.93 -10.79
C LYS A 61 17.94 2.91 -11.44
N ALA A 62 17.70 1.77 -10.81
CA ALA A 62 16.80 0.74 -11.34
C ALA A 62 15.39 1.28 -11.56
N CYS A 63 14.84 2.04 -10.61
CA CYS A 63 13.55 2.73 -10.79
C CYS A 63 13.58 3.74 -11.94
N ASN A 64 14.68 4.48 -12.11
CA ASN A 64 14.81 5.48 -13.18
C ASN A 64 14.92 4.86 -14.58
N LEU A 65 15.29 3.57 -14.69
CA LEU A 65 15.30 2.82 -15.94
C LEU A 65 13.92 2.22 -16.28
N ASN A 66 13.01 2.14 -15.32
CA ASN A 66 11.63 1.70 -15.53
C ASN A 66 10.70 2.91 -15.71
N ASP A 67 10.04 3.02 -16.87
CA ASP A 67 9.21 4.19 -17.19
C ASP A 67 8.06 4.43 -16.21
N ASN A 68 7.39 3.37 -15.74
CA ASN A 68 6.30 3.49 -14.77
C ASN A 68 6.83 3.98 -13.41
N CYS A 69 7.89 3.35 -12.90
CA CYS A 69 8.51 3.74 -11.63
C CYS A 69 9.04 5.18 -11.69
N LYS A 70 9.81 5.51 -12.73
CA LYS A 70 10.33 6.87 -12.98
C LYS A 70 9.20 7.91 -13.01
N LYS A 71 8.13 7.64 -13.76
CA LYS A 71 6.99 8.55 -13.89
C LYS A 71 6.30 8.80 -12.55
N LEU A 72 5.93 7.75 -11.84
CA LEU A 72 5.24 7.88 -10.55
C LEU A 72 6.15 8.47 -9.48
N ARG A 73 7.45 8.14 -9.51
CA ARG A 73 8.47 8.74 -8.64
C ARG A 73 8.58 10.24 -8.83
N SER A 74 8.79 10.69 -10.06
CA SER A 74 8.84 12.12 -10.38
C SER A 74 7.54 12.83 -10.03
N SER A 75 6.39 12.15 -10.20
CA SER A 75 5.08 12.69 -9.83
C SER A 75 4.98 12.99 -8.33
N TYR A 76 5.29 12.04 -7.44
CA TYR A 76 5.18 12.33 -6.00
C TYR A 76 6.26 13.34 -5.55
N ILE A 77 7.49 13.24 -6.05
CA ILE A 77 8.57 14.17 -5.69
C ILE A 77 8.20 15.61 -6.06
N SER A 78 7.68 15.84 -7.27
CA SER A 78 7.29 17.18 -7.71
C SER A 78 6.14 17.77 -6.90
N ILE A 79 5.19 16.92 -6.46
CA ILE A 79 4.07 17.35 -5.61
C ILE A 79 4.55 17.67 -4.18
N CYS A 80 5.39 16.81 -3.60
CA CYS A 80 5.85 16.93 -2.22
C CYS A 80 6.91 18.02 -2.03
N ASN A 81 7.76 18.27 -3.03
CA ASN A 81 8.82 19.28 -2.94
C ASN A 81 8.33 20.71 -3.24
N ARG A 82 7.13 20.87 -3.81
CA ARG A 82 6.59 22.16 -4.19
C ARG A 82 6.22 23.00 -2.97
N GLU A 83 7.03 24.04 -2.74
CA GLU A 83 6.76 25.06 -1.73
C GLU A 83 5.55 25.91 -2.11
N ILE A 84 4.69 26.20 -1.11
CA ILE A 84 3.44 26.97 -1.32
C ILE A 84 3.61 28.37 -0.79
N SER A 85 4.14 28.50 0.43
CA SER A 85 4.43 29.78 1.05
C SER A 85 5.56 29.61 2.07
N PRO A 86 6.18 30.71 2.56
CA PRO A 86 7.21 30.64 3.60
C PRO A 86 6.76 29.94 4.90
N THR A 87 5.45 29.85 5.15
CA THR A 87 4.87 29.20 6.34
C THR A 87 4.28 27.82 6.07
N GLU A 88 4.05 27.46 4.80
CA GLU A 88 3.51 26.16 4.35
C GLU A 88 4.49 25.51 3.36
N ARG A 89 5.27 24.56 3.87
CA ARG A 89 6.35 23.92 3.11
C ARG A 89 5.85 23.12 1.91
N CYS A 90 4.68 22.50 2.00
CA CYS A 90 4.06 21.71 0.93
C CYS A 90 2.58 21.42 1.20
N ASN A 91 1.85 20.96 0.18
CA ASN A 91 0.50 20.43 0.37
C ASN A 91 0.58 18.96 0.81
N ARG A 92 0.62 18.72 2.12
CA ARG A 92 0.78 17.36 2.70
C ARG A 92 -0.27 16.37 2.20
N ARG A 93 -1.55 16.79 2.09
CA ARG A 93 -2.65 15.94 1.60
C ARG A 93 -2.42 15.46 0.16
N LYS A 94 -1.98 16.33 -0.75
CA LYS A 94 -1.63 15.95 -2.14
C LYS A 94 -0.38 15.08 -2.18
N CYS A 95 0.62 15.37 -1.35
CA CYS A 95 1.84 14.57 -1.24
C CYS A 95 1.52 13.14 -0.79
N HIS A 96 0.78 12.98 0.30
CA HIS A 96 0.31 11.69 0.80
C HIS A 96 -0.49 10.90 -0.24
N LYS A 97 -1.41 11.55 -0.96
CA LYS A 97 -2.15 10.89 -2.05
C LYS A 97 -1.22 10.39 -3.16
N ALA A 98 -0.21 11.16 -3.53
CA ALA A 98 0.77 10.76 -4.55
C ALA A 98 1.69 9.62 -4.06
N LEU A 99 2.09 9.63 -2.79
CA LEU A 99 2.85 8.55 -2.17
C LEU A 99 2.06 7.24 -2.17
N ARG A 100 0.78 7.26 -1.76
CA ARG A 100 -0.08 6.06 -1.83
C ARG A 100 -0.17 5.52 -3.26
N GLN A 101 -0.37 6.39 -4.25
CA GLN A 101 -0.37 5.99 -5.66
C GLN A 101 0.97 5.39 -6.12
N PHE A 102 2.10 5.88 -5.62
CA PHE A 102 3.41 5.32 -5.94
C PHE A 102 3.56 3.91 -5.36
N PHE A 103 3.28 3.71 -4.07
CA PHE A 103 3.43 2.40 -3.42
C PHE A 103 2.37 1.37 -3.85
N ASP A 104 1.18 1.79 -4.25
CA ASP A 104 0.13 0.88 -4.73
C ASP A 104 0.33 0.46 -6.21
N ARG A 105 0.95 1.31 -7.06
CA ARG A 105 1.04 1.09 -8.52
C ARG A 105 2.42 0.74 -9.04
N VAL A 106 3.47 1.03 -8.28
CA VAL A 106 4.83 0.61 -8.65
C VAL A 106 5.08 -0.77 -8.05
N PRO A 107 5.57 -1.74 -8.84
CA PRO A 107 5.88 -3.06 -8.33
C PRO A 107 6.86 -3.06 -7.14
N SER A 108 6.68 -4.03 -6.24
CA SER A 108 7.43 -4.12 -4.97
C SER A 108 8.94 -4.26 -5.16
N GLU A 109 9.39 -4.86 -6.26
CA GLU A 109 10.81 -5.00 -6.59
C GLU A 109 11.54 -3.65 -6.79
N TYR A 110 10.80 -2.57 -7.08
CA TYR A 110 11.37 -1.22 -7.13
C TYR A 110 11.12 -0.45 -5.82
N THR A 111 9.90 -0.49 -5.30
CA THR A 111 9.54 0.31 -4.12
C THR A 111 10.27 -0.16 -2.86
N TYR A 112 10.32 -1.46 -2.61
CA TYR A 112 10.98 -2.03 -1.43
C TYR A 112 12.49 -1.89 -1.55
N ARG A 113 13.06 -2.05 -2.75
CA ARG A 113 14.49 -1.86 -3.00
C ARG A 113 14.95 -0.44 -2.70
N MET A 114 14.10 0.57 -2.93
CA MET A 114 14.39 1.95 -2.55
C MET A 114 14.14 2.22 -1.06
N LEU A 115 13.07 1.67 -0.49
CA LEU A 115 12.63 1.97 0.88
C LEU A 115 13.43 1.24 1.96
N PHE A 116 13.88 0.01 1.68
CA PHE A 116 14.51 -0.91 2.64
C PHE A 116 15.95 -1.31 2.25
N CYS A 117 16.62 -0.51 1.41
CA CYS A 117 18.01 -0.75 1.06
C CYS A 117 18.93 -0.75 2.30
N SER A 118 19.91 -1.66 2.33
CA SER A 118 20.97 -1.67 3.33
C SER A 118 21.99 -0.55 3.07
N CYS A 119 22.67 -0.11 4.13
CA CYS A 119 23.63 0.99 4.05
C CYS A 119 24.87 0.71 4.91
N GLN A 120 26.01 1.22 4.43
CA GLN A 120 27.30 1.14 5.13
C GLN A 120 27.78 2.53 5.60
N ASP A 121 27.25 3.61 5.03
CA ASP A 121 27.59 4.99 5.35
C ASP A 121 26.35 5.87 5.61
N GLN A 122 26.60 7.04 6.20
CA GLN A 122 25.56 8.01 6.54
C GLN A 122 24.85 8.55 5.29
N ALA A 123 25.57 8.70 4.17
CA ALA A 123 25.02 9.26 2.94
C ALA A 123 23.97 8.32 2.31
N CYS A 124 24.22 7.01 2.33
CA CYS A 124 23.24 5.99 1.98
C CYS A 124 22.04 6.02 2.91
N ALA A 125 22.28 6.05 4.23
CA ALA A 125 21.20 6.03 5.21
C ALA A 125 20.32 7.29 5.13
N GLU A 126 20.90 8.46 4.85
CA GLU A 126 20.14 9.68 4.59
C GLU A 126 19.34 9.55 3.28
N ARG A 127 19.92 8.99 2.21
CA ARG A 127 19.17 8.70 0.98
C ARG A 127 17.96 7.80 1.25
N ARG A 128 18.13 6.77 2.10
CA ARG A 128 17.06 5.88 2.54
C ARG A 128 15.96 6.65 3.29
N ARG A 129 16.34 7.46 4.29
CA ARG A 129 15.42 8.31 5.06
C ARG A 129 14.67 9.33 4.19
N GLN A 130 15.31 9.83 3.14
CA GLN A 130 14.75 10.82 2.21
C GLN A 130 13.81 10.23 1.16
N THR A 131 13.63 8.91 1.09
CA THR A 131 12.83 8.22 0.05
C THR A 131 11.42 8.79 -0.09
N ILE A 132 10.78 9.14 1.03
CA ILE A 132 9.40 9.65 1.08
C ILE A 132 9.31 11.17 1.25
N LEU A 133 10.42 11.91 1.16
CA LEU A 133 10.51 13.36 1.41
C LEU A 133 9.96 13.74 2.81
N PRO A 134 10.68 13.39 3.89
CA PRO A 134 10.18 13.53 5.26
C PRO A 134 9.80 14.97 5.64
N SER A 135 10.48 15.98 5.11
CA SER A 135 10.19 17.40 5.36
C SER A 135 8.79 17.86 4.92
N CYS A 136 8.07 17.03 4.16
CA CYS A 136 6.70 17.27 3.74
C CYS A 136 5.74 16.19 4.23
N SER A 137 6.11 14.91 4.10
CA SER A 137 5.22 13.77 4.30
C SER A 137 5.26 13.18 5.71
N TYR A 138 6.31 13.45 6.49
CA TYR A 138 6.57 12.85 7.79
C TYR A 138 6.62 13.90 8.89
N GLU A 139 7.59 14.81 8.81
CA GLU A 139 7.83 15.88 9.77
C GLU A 139 6.68 16.90 9.76
N ASP A 140 6.41 17.49 10.93
CA ASP A 140 5.49 18.60 11.14
C ASP A 140 6.04 19.49 12.27
N LYS A 141 5.46 20.68 12.48
CA LYS A 141 5.93 21.66 13.48
C LYS A 141 5.98 21.09 14.89
N GLU A 142 5.03 20.22 15.21
CA GLU A 142 4.88 19.62 16.53
C GLU A 142 4.75 18.10 16.41
N LYS A 143 5.14 17.39 17.48
CA LYS A 143 4.92 15.94 17.60
C LYS A 143 3.72 15.71 18.51
N PRO A 144 2.55 15.33 17.96
CA PRO A 144 1.36 15.05 18.76
C PRO A 144 1.55 13.81 19.65
N ASN A 145 0.60 13.56 20.55
CA ASN A 145 0.55 12.31 21.29
C ASN A 145 0.26 11.14 20.33
N CYS A 146 0.94 10.00 20.49
CA CYS A 146 0.73 8.85 19.60
C CYS A 146 -0.67 8.25 19.71
N LEU A 147 -1.32 8.30 20.88
CA LEU A 147 -2.68 7.80 21.06
C LEU A 147 -3.72 8.70 20.38
N ASP A 148 -3.49 10.02 20.35
CA ASP A 148 -4.32 10.95 19.58
C ASP A 148 -4.17 10.71 18.08
N LEU A 149 -2.92 10.53 17.61
CA LEU A 149 -2.63 10.21 16.21
C LEU A 149 -3.25 8.85 15.81
N ARG A 150 -3.21 7.85 16.70
CA ARG A 150 -3.88 6.56 16.55
C ARG A 150 -5.39 6.73 16.42
N SER A 151 -5.98 7.55 17.29
CA SER A 151 -7.42 7.83 17.28
C SER A 151 -7.84 8.53 16.00
N LEU A 152 -7.07 9.51 15.52
CA LEU A 152 -7.29 10.17 14.23
C LEU A 152 -7.27 9.16 13.08
N CYS A 153 -6.25 8.30 13.01
CA CYS A 153 -6.17 7.24 12.00
C CYS A 153 -7.35 6.28 12.04
N ARG A 154 -7.85 5.93 13.23
CA ARG A 154 -9.04 5.07 13.40
C ARG A 154 -10.32 5.70 12.83
N THR A 155 -10.39 7.02 12.67
CA THR A 155 -11.54 7.67 12.01
C THR A 155 -11.55 7.48 10.49
N ASP A 156 -10.38 7.29 9.86
CA ASP A 156 -10.26 7.01 8.43
C ASP A 156 -10.23 5.50 8.17
N HIS A 157 -11.20 4.99 7.42
CA HIS A 157 -11.31 3.54 7.19
C HIS A 157 -10.08 2.91 6.53
N LEU A 158 -9.38 3.64 5.65
CA LEU A 158 -8.20 3.12 4.97
C LEU A 158 -7.00 3.11 5.93
N CYS A 159 -6.77 4.20 6.67
CA CYS A 159 -5.71 4.28 7.68
C CYS A 159 -5.89 3.21 8.74
N ARG A 160 -7.11 3.08 9.29
CA ARG A 160 -7.47 2.04 10.26
C ARG A 160 -7.15 0.64 9.77
N SER A 161 -7.52 0.33 8.53
CA SER A 161 -7.26 -1.00 7.93
C SER A 161 -5.76 -1.26 7.77
N ARG A 162 -5.00 -0.28 7.26
CA ARG A 162 -3.54 -0.41 7.07
C ARG A 162 -2.81 -0.52 8.42
N LEU A 163 -3.28 0.16 9.46
CA LEU A 163 -2.74 0.02 10.82
C LEU A 163 -3.04 -1.37 11.41
N ALA A 164 -4.25 -1.89 11.19
CA ALA A 164 -4.60 -3.25 11.60
C ALA A 164 -3.74 -4.30 10.88
N ASP A 165 -3.50 -4.14 9.57
CA ASP A 165 -2.59 -4.99 8.80
C ASP A 165 -1.17 -5.00 9.39
N PHE A 166 -0.66 -3.82 9.76
CA PHE A 166 0.65 -3.68 10.39
C PHE A 166 0.71 -4.44 11.72
N HIS A 167 -0.25 -4.24 12.61
CA HIS A 167 -0.27 -4.98 13.88
C HIS A 167 -0.48 -6.48 13.69
N ALA A 168 -1.23 -6.93 12.68
CA ALA A 168 -1.43 -8.35 12.41
C ALA A 168 -0.15 -9.03 11.89
N ASN A 169 0.56 -8.39 10.95
CA ASN A 169 1.67 -9.00 10.22
C ASN A 169 3.05 -8.67 10.79
N CYS A 170 3.19 -7.58 11.55
CA CYS A 170 4.45 -7.17 12.15
C CYS A 170 4.51 -7.35 13.66
N ARG A 171 3.43 -7.78 14.35
CA ARG A 171 3.51 -8.02 15.81
C ARG A 171 4.69 -8.92 16.15
N ALA A 172 5.46 -8.51 17.15
CA ALA A 172 6.58 -9.30 17.62
C ALA A 172 6.08 -10.65 18.17
N SER A 173 6.65 -11.75 17.69
CA SER A 173 6.36 -13.10 18.16
C SER A 173 7.64 -13.76 18.66
N TYR A 174 7.66 -14.11 19.95
CA TYR A 174 8.78 -14.83 20.55
C TYR A 174 8.75 -16.34 20.30
N ARG A 175 7.74 -16.82 19.56
CA ARG A 175 7.56 -18.25 19.25
C ARG A 175 8.17 -18.66 17.92
N THR A 176 8.48 -17.69 17.06
CA THR A 176 8.98 -17.92 15.70
C THR A 176 10.45 -17.55 15.59
N LEU A 177 11.17 -18.17 14.65
CA LEU A 177 12.61 -17.99 14.52
C LEU A 177 12.99 -16.59 14.03
N THR A 178 12.14 -16.01 13.19
CA THR A 178 12.34 -14.68 12.60
C THR A 178 11.87 -13.54 13.50
N GLY A 179 11.11 -13.85 14.55
CA GLY A 179 10.37 -12.88 15.36
C GLY A 179 9.04 -12.44 14.72
N CYS A 180 8.74 -12.85 13.47
CA CYS A 180 7.53 -12.46 12.75
C CYS A 180 6.44 -13.54 12.80
N PRO A 181 5.15 -13.18 12.72
CA PRO A 181 4.07 -14.14 12.52
C PRO A 181 4.32 -14.99 11.27
N THR A 182 4.19 -16.32 11.40
CA THR A 182 4.37 -17.29 10.30
C THR A 182 5.73 -17.24 9.58
N ASP A 183 6.74 -16.63 10.21
CA ASP A 183 8.07 -16.41 9.61
C ASP A 183 8.04 -15.65 8.26
N ASN A 184 7.04 -14.78 8.07
CA ASN A 184 6.81 -14.08 6.81
C ASN A 184 7.25 -12.60 6.87
N TYR A 185 8.49 -12.32 6.46
CA TYR A 185 9.00 -10.95 6.35
C TYR A 185 8.25 -10.09 5.33
N GLN A 186 7.82 -10.67 4.21
CA GLN A 186 7.15 -9.93 3.13
C GLN A 186 5.80 -9.37 3.57
N ALA A 187 5.02 -10.14 4.34
CA ALA A 187 3.75 -9.66 4.90
C ALA A 187 3.97 -8.45 5.82
N CYS A 188 5.02 -8.47 6.66
CA CYS A 188 5.35 -7.34 7.52
C CYS A 188 5.82 -6.12 6.70
N LEU A 189 6.77 -6.29 5.78
CA LEU A 189 7.27 -5.19 4.93
C LEU A 189 6.16 -4.56 4.08
N GLY A 190 5.24 -5.37 3.56
CA GLY A 190 4.07 -4.89 2.83
C GLY A 190 3.11 -4.09 3.70
N SER A 191 2.86 -4.56 4.92
CA SER A 191 2.00 -3.85 5.87
C SER A 191 2.63 -2.54 6.34
N TYR A 192 3.95 -2.52 6.58
CA TYR A 192 4.72 -1.31 6.87
C TYR A 192 4.64 -0.29 5.73
N ALA A 193 4.96 -0.71 4.50
CA ALA A 193 4.91 0.16 3.32
C ALA A 193 3.47 0.67 3.07
N GLY A 194 2.47 -0.14 3.42
CA GLY A 194 1.06 0.18 3.29
C GLY A 194 0.59 1.34 4.18
N MET A 195 1.31 1.69 5.24
CA MET A 195 0.99 2.85 6.09
C MET A 195 1.52 4.19 5.52
N ILE A 196 2.42 4.15 4.54
CA ILE A 196 3.04 5.37 4.01
C ILE A 196 2.00 6.20 3.25
N GLY A 197 1.90 7.47 3.64
CA GLY A 197 0.93 8.41 3.08
C GLY A 197 -0.39 8.44 3.86
N PHE A 198 -0.42 7.98 5.10
CA PHE A 198 -1.52 8.21 6.06
C PHE A 198 -1.04 9.03 7.27
N ASP A 199 -1.91 9.32 8.22
CA ASP A 199 -1.56 10.10 9.42
C ASP A 199 -0.47 9.41 10.25
N ILE A 200 -0.51 8.07 10.35
CA ILE A 200 0.55 7.24 10.94
C ILE A 200 1.56 6.83 9.84
N THR A 201 2.16 7.78 9.14
CA THR A 201 3.26 7.48 8.21
C THR A 201 4.54 7.23 9.02
N PRO A 202 5.12 6.01 9.02
CA PRO A 202 6.40 5.77 9.67
C PRO A 202 7.57 6.21 8.78
N ASN A 203 8.68 6.58 9.39
CA ASN A 203 9.96 6.77 8.70
C ASN A 203 11.15 6.42 9.60
N TYR A 204 12.34 6.31 9.01
CA TYR A 204 13.59 6.21 9.76
C TYR A 204 13.80 7.47 10.61
N VAL A 205 14.11 7.27 11.90
CA VAL A 205 14.26 8.36 12.87
C VAL A 205 15.54 9.16 12.66
N ASP A 206 16.60 8.49 12.20
CA ASP A 206 17.92 9.06 11.94
C ASP A 206 18.51 8.51 10.63
N SER A 207 19.73 8.92 10.32
CA SER A 207 20.52 8.39 9.21
C SER A 207 21.59 7.40 9.67
N SER A 208 21.34 6.61 10.72
CA SER A 208 22.26 5.57 11.17
C SER A 208 22.41 4.45 10.10
N PRO A 209 23.65 4.07 9.73
CA PRO A 209 23.87 2.98 8.77
C PRO A 209 23.34 1.63 9.28
N THR A 210 23.58 1.33 10.56
CA THR A 210 23.30 0.02 11.18
C THR A 210 22.13 0.06 12.19
N GLY A 211 21.86 1.22 12.80
CA GLY A 211 20.78 1.42 13.75
C GLY A 211 19.44 1.66 13.05
N ILE A 212 18.84 0.60 12.49
CA ILE A 212 17.52 0.69 11.87
C ILE A 212 16.46 0.86 12.97
N VAL A 213 15.99 2.09 13.13
CA VAL A 213 14.86 2.44 14.00
C VAL A 213 13.88 3.28 13.18
N VAL A 214 12.61 2.90 13.25
CA VAL A 214 11.52 3.58 12.55
C VAL A 214 10.44 3.98 13.56
N SER A 215 9.77 5.09 13.31
CA SER A 215 8.63 5.51 14.13
C SER A 215 7.66 6.35 13.30
N PRO A 216 6.38 6.46 13.69
CA PRO A 216 5.53 7.56 13.26
C PRO A 216 6.00 8.91 13.85
N TRP A 217 5.48 10.01 13.31
CA TRP A 217 5.76 11.36 13.81
C TRP A 217 4.88 11.71 15.02
N CYS A 218 5.17 11.11 16.17
CA CYS A 218 4.49 11.38 17.44
C CYS A 218 5.42 11.13 18.64
N SER A 219 4.93 11.40 19.85
CA SER A 219 5.60 11.05 21.10
C SER A 219 4.58 10.64 22.18
N CYS A 220 5.05 10.11 23.31
CA CYS A 220 4.18 9.79 24.45
C CYS A 220 4.08 10.91 25.50
N ARG A 221 4.54 12.11 25.16
CA ARG A 221 4.35 13.29 26.03
C ARG A 221 2.86 13.61 26.16
N GLY A 222 2.44 13.91 27.38
CA GLY A 222 1.04 14.25 27.67
C GLY A 222 0.08 13.05 27.75
N SER A 223 0.58 11.81 27.80
CA SER A 223 -0.27 10.62 27.90
C SER A 223 -0.91 10.44 29.29
N GLY A 224 -0.30 10.99 30.35
CA GLY A 224 -0.76 10.79 31.73
C GLY A 224 -0.82 9.31 32.09
N ASN A 225 -1.99 8.84 32.55
CA ASN A 225 -2.19 7.43 32.92
C ASN A 225 -2.09 6.46 31.74
N MET A 226 -2.11 6.94 30.49
CA MET A 226 -2.03 6.12 29.29
C MET A 226 -0.60 6.03 28.73
N GLU A 227 0.41 6.46 29.48
CA GLU A 227 1.81 6.46 29.03
C GLU A 227 2.30 5.05 28.65
N GLU A 228 2.02 4.04 29.48
CA GLU A 228 2.40 2.65 29.18
C GLU A 228 1.75 2.14 27.87
N GLU A 229 0.48 2.47 27.64
CA GLU A 229 -0.22 2.10 26.41
C GLU A 229 0.39 2.81 25.19
N CYS A 230 0.69 4.10 25.33
CA CYS A 230 1.34 4.87 24.28
C CYS A 230 2.72 4.29 23.93
N GLU A 231 3.53 3.98 24.93
CA GLU A 231 4.84 3.40 24.72
C GLU A 231 4.74 2.01 24.09
N LYS A 232 3.78 1.18 24.51
CA LYS A 232 3.54 -0.12 23.89
C LYS A 232 3.24 0.03 22.41
N PHE A 233 2.38 0.99 22.04
CA PHE A 233 2.10 1.31 20.65
C PHE A 233 3.35 1.78 19.89
N LEU A 234 4.19 2.61 20.51
CA LEU A 234 5.41 3.11 19.88
C LEU A 234 6.47 2.00 19.72
N ARG A 235 6.59 1.08 20.69
CA ARG A 235 7.51 -0.08 20.66
C ARG A 235 7.22 -1.04 19.51
N ASP A 236 5.97 -1.14 19.05
CA ASP A 236 5.63 -1.91 17.84
C ASP A 236 6.36 -1.39 16.58
N PHE A 237 6.86 -0.14 16.60
CA PHE A 237 7.69 0.44 15.54
C PHE A 237 9.19 0.47 15.92
N THR A 238 9.52 0.94 17.13
CA THR A 238 10.90 1.25 17.51
C THR A 238 11.69 0.05 18.01
N GLU A 239 11.04 -0.88 18.71
CA GLU A 239 11.65 -2.01 19.42
C GLU A 239 11.11 -3.36 18.91
N ASN A 240 10.76 -3.40 17.63
CA ASN A 240 10.13 -4.57 17.03
C ASN A 240 11.17 -5.47 16.32
N PRO A 241 11.51 -6.65 16.88
CA PRO A 241 12.47 -7.56 16.26
C PRO A 241 11.98 -8.09 14.90
N CYS A 242 10.68 -8.32 14.69
CA CYS A 242 10.15 -8.75 13.40
C CYS A 242 10.47 -7.71 12.32
N LEU A 243 10.09 -6.45 12.56
CA LEU A 243 10.28 -5.37 11.59
C LEU A 243 11.77 -5.10 11.34
N ARG A 244 12.58 -5.07 12.40
CA ARG A 244 14.04 -4.88 12.30
C ARG A 244 14.68 -5.99 11.46
N ASN A 245 14.36 -7.24 11.76
CA ASN A 245 14.91 -8.40 11.05
C ASN A 245 14.43 -8.44 9.60
N ALA A 246 13.17 -8.10 9.34
CA ALA A 246 12.61 -8.05 7.99
C ALA A 246 13.32 -7.01 7.10
N ILE A 247 13.52 -5.79 7.61
CA ILE A 247 14.23 -4.73 6.88
C ILE A 247 15.70 -5.12 6.64
N GLN A 248 16.36 -5.70 7.64
CA GLN A 248 17.75 -6.15 7.52
C GLN A 248 17.88 -7.31 6.53
N ALA A 249 17.01 -8.30 6.61
CA ALA A 249 17.02 -9.46 5.71
C ALA A 249 16.78 -9.04 4.26
N PHE A 250 15.81 -8.17 4.03
CA PHE A 250 15.54 -7.63 2.69
C PHE A 250 16.71 -6.81 2.15
N GLY A 251 17.28 -5.91 2.96
CA GLY A 251 18.42 -5.09 2.56
C GLY A 251 19.68 -5.90 2.24
N ASN A 252 19.85 -7.08 2.85
CA ASN A 252 20.97 -7.98 2.61
C ASN A 252 20.68 -9.04 1.53
N GLY A 253 19.44 -9.12 1.03
CA GLY A 253 19.01 -10.15 0.08
C GLY A 253 18.90 -11.56 0.66
N THR A 254 18.68 -11.68 1.98
CA THR A 254 18.61 -12.97 2.69
C THR A 254 17.17 -13.41 3.02
N ASP A 255 16.15 -12.64 2.63
CA ASP A 255 14.73 -12.92 2.84
C ASP A 255 14.23 -14.18 2.09
N VAL A 256 14.99 -14.65 1.10
CA VAL A 256 14.63 -15.79 0.23
C VAL A 256 14.89 -17.16 0.88
N ASN A 257 15.69 -17.23 1.96
CA ASN A 257 16.05 -18.49 2.62
C ASN A 257 15.00 -19.03 3.60
N LEU A 258 13.89 -18.31 3.80
CA LEU A 258 12.83 -18.66 4.77
C LEU A 258 11.54 -19.17 4.10
N SER A 259 11.56 -19.39 2.78
CA SER A 259 10.45 -20.07 2.12
C SER A 259 10.24 -21.44 2.79
N PRO A 260 9.01 -21.82 3.18
CA PRO A 260 8.75 -23.14 3.73
C PRO A 260 9.24 -24.16 2.71
N LYS A 261 10.24 -24.98 3.08
CA LYS A 261 10.52 -26.19 2.33
C LYS A 261 9.22 -26.99 2.34
N ASN A 262 8.53 -27.02 1.21
CA ASN A 262 7.44 -27.99 1.01
C ASN A 262 7.98 -29.36 1.43
N PRO A 263 7.27 -30.12 2.29
CA PRO A 263 7.57 -31.53 2.43
C PRO A 263 7.46 -32.12 1.02
N SER A 264 8.52 -32.79 0.55
CA SER A 264 8.42 -33.55 -0.69
C SER A 264 7.37 -34.64 -0.47
N PHE A 265 6.19 -34.45 -1.04
CA PHE A 265 5.29 -35.57 -1.23
C PHE A 265 5.99 -36.50 -2.22
N GLN A 266 6.54 -37.60 -1.71
CA GLN A 266 6.97 -38.71 -2.54
C GLN A 266 5.73 -39.24 -3.25
N ALA A 267 5.63 -38.95 -4.55
CA ALA A 267 4.62 -39.56 -5.40
C ALA A 267 4.82 -41.08 -5.36
N THR A 268 3.88 -41.80 -4.76
CA THR A 268 3.85 -43.25 -4.79
C THR A 268 3.68 -43.68 -6.25
N GLN A 269 4.68 -44.35 -6.81
CA GLN A 269 4.60 -44.88 -8.17
C GLN A 269 3.56 -46.00 -8.24
N ALA A 270 2.71 -45.96 -9.26
CA ALA A 270 1.79 -47.06 -9.58
C ALA A 270 2.59 -48.30 -10.06
N PRO A 271 2.16 -49.54 -9.75
CA PRO A 271 2.90 -50.73 -10.14
C PRO A 271 2.88 -50.94 -11.66
N ARG A 272 4.06 -51.23 -12.23
CA ARG A 272 4.25 -51.66 -13.62
C ARG A 272 3.76 -53.09 -13.79
N VAL A 273 2.89 -53.33 -14.77
CA VAL A 273 2.55 -54.67 -15.26
C VAL A 273 3.51 -55.05 -16.39
N GLU A 274 4.29 -56.10 -16.18
CA GLU A 274 5.15 -56.74 -17.20
C GLU A 274 4.33 -57.56 -18.21
N LYS A 275 4.82 -57.62 -19.45
CA LYS A 275 4.17 -58.32 -20.57
C LYS A 275 5.00 -59.52 -21.05
N THR A 276 4.24 -60.55 -21.48
CA THR A 276 4.47 -61.54 -22.58
C THR A 276 5.07 -62.91 -22.18
N PRO A 277 4.76 -64.08 -22.85
CA PRO A 277 4.14 -64.23 -24.19
C PRO A 277 3.16 -65.42 -24.52
N SER A 278 2.31 -65.14 -25.54
CA SER A 278 1.74 -65.93 -26.69
C SER A 278 1.13 -67.37 -26.64
N LEU A 279 -0.17 -67.45 -27.05
CA LEU A 279 -0.88 -68.29 -28.08
C LEU A 279 -0.98 -69.84 -27.93
N PRO A 280 -1.93 -70.58 -28.60
CA PRO A 280 -2.88 -70.22 -29.70
C PRO A 280 -4.36 -70.75 -29.62
N ASP A 281 -5.16 -70.33 -30.62
CA ASP A 281 -6.40 -70.89 -31.24
C ASP A 281 -7.67 -71.14 -30.35
N ASP A 282 -8.92 -70.86 -30.74
CA ASP A 282 -9.58 -71.08 -32.04
C ASP A 282 -10.95 -70.35 -32.16
N LEU A 283 -11.30 -69.98 -33.41
CA LEU A 283 -12.62 -70.05 -34.10
C LEU A 283 -13.91 -69.26 -33.71
N SER A 284 -14.43 -68.57 -34.75
CA SER A 284 -15.85 -68.26 -35.10
C SER A 284 -16.68 -67.31 -34.22
N ASP A 285 -17.68 -66.56 -34.70
CA ASP A 285 -18.13 -66.04 -36.00
C ASP A 285 -19.26 -65.03 -35.65
N SER A 286 -19.62 -64.19 -36.61
CA SER A 286 -20.91 -63.49 -36.77
C SER A 286 -21.14 -62.10 -36.14
N THR A 287 -21.61 -61.26 -37.05
CA THR A 287 -22.07 -59.87 -37.02
C THR A 287 -23.51 -59.74 -36.47
N SER A 288 -23.82 -58.66 -35.74
CA SER A 288 -25.11 -57.97 -35.93
C SER A 288 -25.15 -56.54 -35.35
N LEU A 289 -25.62 -55.65 -36.23
CA LEU A 289 -26.23 -54.33 -36.08
C LEU A 289 -26.94 -54.02 -34.74
N GLY A 290 -26.87 -52.76 -34.29
CA GLY A 290 -27.71 -52.26 -33.20
C GLY A 290 -27.42 -50.83 -32.73
N THR A 291 -27.63 -49.86 -33.60
CA THR A 291 -27.79 -48.42 -33.27
C THR A 291 -28.90 -48.24 -32.23
N ASN A 292 -28.74 -47.35 -31.23
CA ASN A 292 -29.77 -46.37 -30.86
C ASN A 292 -29.27 -45.30 -29.88
N VAL A 293 -29.42 -44.06 -30.36
CA VAL A 293 -29.43 -42.77 -29.67
C VAL A 293 -30.89 -42.43 -29.36
N ILE A 294 -31.24 -42.03 -28.14
CA ILE A 294 -32.45 -41.25 -27.78
C ILE A 294 -32.11 -40.49 -26.48
N THR A 295 -31.90 -39.17 -26.43
CA THR A 295 -32.81 -38.00 -26.60
C THR A 295 -33.76 -37.76 -25.41
N THR A 296 -33.58 -36.58 -24.81
CA THR A 296 -34.43 -35.83 -23.86
C THR A 296 -35.86 -35.56 -24.34
N CYS A 297 -36.82 -35.53 -23.39
CA CYS A 297 -38.13 -34.84 -23.41
C CYS A 297 -38.89 -35.20 -22.09
N THR A 298 -39.86 -34.49 -21.49
CA THR A 298 -40.33 -33.09 -21.36
C THR A 298 -41.48 -33.11 -20.31
N SER A 299 -41.81 -31.93 -19.76
CA SER A 299 -42.97 -31.57 -18.90
C SER A 299 -44.37 -31.97 -19.38
N VAL A 300 -45.37 -32.05 -18.47
CA VAL A 300 -46.82 -31.96 -18.79
C VAL A 300 -47.72 -31.37 -17.65
N GLN A 301 -48.49 -30.32 -18.01
CA GLN A 301 -49.88 -29.82 -17.67
C GLN A 301 -50.37 -29.66 -16.22
N GLU A 302 -51.07 -28.59 -15.79
CA GLU A 302 -52.13 -27.68 -16.32
C GLU A 302 -53.58 -28.24 -16.27
N GLN A 303 -54.42 -27.66 -15.39
CA GLN A 303 -55.88 -27.71 -15.41
C GLN A 303 -56.42 -26.28 -15.17
N GLY A 304 -57.29 -25.78 -16.05
CA GLY A 304 -57.88 -24.45 -15.97
C GLY A 304 -59.40 -24.47 -15.79
N LEU A 305 -59.95 -23.34 -15.29
CA LEU A 305 -61.30 -22.82 -15.56
C LEU A 305 -61.44 -21.35 -15.07
N LYS A 306 -61.41 -20.41 -16.05
CA LYS A 306 -62.07 -19.08 -16.24
C LYS A 306 -62.46 -18.19 -15.03
N ALA A 307 -62.52 -16.86 -15.05
CA ALA A 307 -62.06 -15.72 -15.89
C ALA A 307 -62.61 -14.43 -15.23
N ASN A 308 -61.83 -13.34 -15.09
CA ASN A 308 -62.24 -11.95 -15.42
C ASN A 308 -61.09 -10.91 -15.22
N ASN A 309 -60.62 -10.32 -16.32
CA ASN A 309 -60.42 -8.88 -16.64
C ASN A 309 -60.30 -7.87 -15.46
N SER A 310 -59.42 -6.86 -15.40
CA SER A 310 -58.56 -6.17 -16.38
C SER A 310 -57.74 -5.06 -15.65
N LYS A 311 -56.70 -4.55 -16.35
CA LYS A 311 -55.95 -3.28 -16.19
C LYS A 311 -54.71 -3.24 -15.29
N GLU A 312 -53.59 -3.53 -15.96
CA GLU A 312 -52.37 -2.72 -16.06
C GLU A 312 -52.43 -1.32 -15.38
N LEU A 313 -51.49 -1.05 -14.47
CA LEU A 313 -51.04 0.32 -14.17
C LEU A 313 -49.55 0.32 -13.77
N SER A 314 -48.72 0.64 -14.76
CA SER A 314 -47.42 1.28 -14.59
C SER A 314 -47.60 2.63 -13.90
N MET A 315 -46.89 2.90 -12.79
CA MET A 315 -46.58 4.26 -12.36
C MET A 315 -45.23 4.32 -11.64
N CYS A 316 -44.30 5.03 -12.27
CA CYS A 316 -43.17 5.71 -11.65
C CYS A 316 -43.64 6.72 -10.59
N PHE A 317 -42.77 7.04 -9.62
CA PHE A 317 -42.76 8.37 -9.01
C PHE A 317 -41.35 8.96 -9.00
N THR A 318 -41.36 10.26 -9.27
CA THR A 318 -40.32 11.09 -9.86
C THR A 318 -39.63 11.95 -8.82
N GLU A 319 -38.38 12.33 -9.10
CA GLU A 319 -37.67 13.43 -8.45
C GLU A 319 -38.46 14.75 -8.49
N LEU A 320 -38.33 15.53 -7.41
CA LEU A 320 -38.83 16.90 -7.34
C LEU A 320 -37.68 17.88 -7.60
N THR A 321 -37.62 18.44 -8.80
CA THR A 321 -36.89 19.69 -9.08
C THR A 321 -37.86 20.70 -9.72
N THR A 322 -38.17 21.75 -8.97
CA THR A 322 -38.95 22.90 -9.44
C THR A 322 -38.03 23.90 -10.15
N ASN A 323 -38.22 24.05 -11.46
CA ASN A 323 -37.81 25.23 -12.23
C ASN A 323 -39.05 25.90 -12.82
N ILE A 324 -39.25 27.18 -12.50
CA ILE A 324 -40.18 28.08 -13.18
C ILE A 324 -39.36 29.25 -13.74
N ILE A 325 -39.44 29.47 -15.05
CA ILE A 325 -39.06 30.73 -15.73
C ILE A 325 -40.27 31.14 -16.60
N PRO A 326 -40.63 32.43 -16.61
CA PRO A 326 -40.57 33.24 -17.84
C PRO A 326 -39.94 34.61 -17.51
N GLY A 327 -39.05 35.27 -18.26
CA GLY A 327 -38.88 35.38 -19.70
C GLY A 327 -38.89 36.88 -20.08
N SER A 328 -37.83 37.35 -20.76
CA SER A 328 -37.79 38.48 -21.73
C SER A 328 -37.17 39.85 -21.36
N LYS A 329 -36.02 40.10 -22.02
CA LYS A 329 -35.51 41.34 -22.67
C LYS A 329 -35.08 42.55 -21.82
N ARG A 330 -33.77 42.86 -21.88
CA ARG A 330 -33.24 44.07 -22.56
C ARG A 330 -31.72 44.03 -22.75
N VAL A 331 -31.32 44.42 -23.97
CA VAL A 331 -29.98 44.73 -24.47
C VAL A 331 -29.63 46.16 -24.06
N VAL A 332 -28.42 46.42 -23.52
CA VAL A 332 -27.64 47.67 -23.74
C VAL A 332 -26.15 47.40 -23.47
N LYS A 333 -25.30 47.73 -24.46
CA LYS A 333 -23.86 48.04 -24.36
C LYS A 333 -23.75 49.58 -24.38
N PRO A 334 -22.73 50.21 -23.77
CA PRO A 334 -21.76 50.88 -24.66
C PRO A 334 -20.30 50.92 -24.16
N ASN A 335 -19.45 51.27 -25.12
CA ASN A 335 -18.00 51.42 -25.10
C ASN A 335 -17.48 52.69 -24.40
N SER A 336 -16.14 52.70 -24.23
CA SER A 336 -15.15 53.78 -24.51
C SER A 336 -14.43 54.45 -23.33
N GLY A 337 -13.09 54.46 -23.39
CA GLY A 337 -12.15 55.13 -22.47
C GLY A 337 -12.10 56.66 -22.66
N PRO A 338 -11.12 57.42 -22.06
CA PRO A 338 -9.69 57.26 -22.35
C PRO A 338 -8.67 57.64 -21.24
N ARG A 339 -7.39 57.30 -21.51
CA ARG A 339 -6.08 57.87 -21.11
C ARG A 339 -5.98 58.95 -20.00
N ARG A 340 -4.99 58.79 -19.10
CA ARG A 340 -3.93 59.80 -18.85
C ARG A 340 -2.69 59.24 -18.16
N ALA A 341 -1.54 59.81 -18.52
CA ALA A 341 -0.17 59.44 -18.14
C ALA A 341 0.36 60.26 -16.94
N ARG A 342 1.37 59.67 -16.26
CA ARG A 342 2.57 60.18 -15.49
C ARG A 342 2.65 61.66 -15.03
N PRO A 343 3.36 61.96 -13.91
CA PRO A 343 4.84 61.86 -13.78
C PRO A 343 5.32 61.26 -12.43
N SER A 344 6.43 60.52 -12.34
CA SER A 344 7.83 60.96 -12.11
C SER A 344 8.05 61.88 -10.89
N ALA A 345 8.67 61.34 -9.83
CA ALA A 345 9.59 62.08 -8.95
C ALA A 345 10.59 61.10 -8.31
N ALA A 346 11.86 61.29 -8.64
CA ALA A 346 13.01 60.73 -7.95
C ALA A 346 13.53 61.76 -6.94
N LEU A 347 14.00 61.33 -5.77
CA LEU A 347 15.01 62.00 -4.91
C LEU A 347 15.29 61.07 -3.71
N THR A 348 16.40 60.33 -3.73
CA THR A 348 17.69 60.59 -3.03
C THR A 348 17.79 60.01 -1.61
N ALA A 349 18.62 58.96 -1.53
CA ALA A 349 19.69 58.70 -0.58
C ALA A 349 19.64 59.33 0.83
N VAL A 350 19.69 58.46 1.86
CA VAL A 350 20.62 58.61 3.00
C VAL A 350 21.10 57.21 3.42
N SER A 351 22.41 57.00 3.32
CA SER A 351 23.16 55.91 3.94
C SER A 351 23.26 56.12 5.45
N PHE A 352 23.08 55.08 6.26
CA PHE A 352 23.84 54.92 7.50
C PHE A 352 24.21 53.46 7.71
N LEU A 353 25.47 53.18 7.37
CA LEU A 353 26.25 52.04 7.83
C LEU A 353 26.68 52.37 9.27
N MET A 354 26.35 51.53 10.25
CA MET A 354 27.14 51.45 11.48
C MET A 354 27.37 49.98 11.86
N LEU A 355 28.64 49.65 11.75
CA LEU A 355 29.35 48.45 12.15
C LEU A 355 29.55 48.44 13.68
N LYS A 356 29.37 47.30 14.35
CA LYS A 356 30.15 46.80 15.51
C LYS A 356 29.71 45.34 15.78
N LEU A 357 30.43 44.30 15.36
CA LEU A 357 31.69 43.69 15.86
C LEU A 357 31.67 43.21 17.32
N ALA A 358 31.71 41.87 17.43
CA ALA A 358 32.41 41.01 18.37
C ALA A 358 32.14 41.13 19.89
N LEU A 359 31.57 40.05 20.44
CA LEU A 359 32.28 39.19 21.40
C LEU A 359 32.05 37.72 21.03
#